data_AF-A0A2H6GZF3-F1
#
_entry.id   AF-A0A2H6GZF3-F1
#
_cell.length_a   1.000
_cell.length_b   1.000
_cell.length_c   1.000
_cell.angle_alpha   90.00
_cell.angle_beta   90.00
_cell.angle_gamma   90.00
#
_symmetry.space_group_name_H-M   'P 1'
#
loop_
_entity.id
_entity.type
_entity.pdbx_description
1 polymer ?
#
loop_
_entity_poly.entity_id
_entity_poly.type
_entity_poly.pdbx_seq_one_letter_code
_entity_poly.pdbx_strand_id
1 'polypeptide(L)'
;MITPVSGLRFSKAGVLKEFPDLKDDVEWKIKALERLKEHIKELNSEKEKLEYVKNELVKFGYEPLFFQRGGFRPQKFRRKI
;
A
#
# COMPACT_ATOMS: atom_id res chain seq x y z
N MET A 1 -6.68 -7.71 17.66
CA MET A 1 -5.67 -6.65 17.91
C MET A 1 -5.41 -5.94 16.60
N ILE A 2 -5.65 -4.63 16.53
CA ILE A 2 -5.28 -3.84 15.35
C ILE A 2 -3.77 -3.68 15.42
N THR A 3 -3.02 -4.28 14.49
CA THR A 3 -1.57 -4.09 14.44
C THR A 3 -1.31 -2.60 14.25
N PRO A 4 -0.64 -1.91 15.19
CA PRO A 4 -0.37 -0.50 15.01
C PRO A 4 0.46 -0.34 13.73
N VAL A 5 0.15 0.68 12.94
CA VAL A 5 0.81 0.95 11.64
C VAL A 5 2.34 1.08 11.80
N SER A 6 2.84 1.27 13.03
CA SER A 6 4.25 1.19 13.42
C SER A 6 4.92 -0.16 13.13
N GLY A 7 4.15 -1.25 13.00
CA GLY A 7 4.64 -2.58 12.62
C GLY A 7 4.92 -2.75 11.12
N LEU A 8 4.51 -1.80 10.27
CA LEU A 8 4.80 -1.86 8.84
C LEU A 8 6.27 -1.52 8.58
N ARG A 9 6.98 -2.42 7.90
CA ARG A 9 8.36 -2.20 7.45
C ARG A 9 8.35 -1.36 6.16
N PHE A 10 8.48 -0.05 6.30
CA PHE A 10 8.71 0.85 5.17
C PHE A 10 10.16 0.75 4.70
N SER A 11 10.36 0.53 3.40
CA SER A 11 11.67 0.66 2.78
C SER A 11 11.94 2.13 2.45
N LYS A 12 13.06 2.69 2.94
CA LYS A 12 13.46 4.07 2.61
C LYS A 12 13.55 4.26 1.10
N ALA A 13 14.12 3.30 0.37
CA ALA A 13 14.22 3.35 -1.09
C ALA A 13 12.84 3.41 -1.78
N GLY A 14 11.86 2.66 -1.29
CA GLY A 14 10.48 2.71 -1.81
C GLY A 14 9.81 4.05 -1.54
N VAL A 15 9.94 4.56 -0.31
CA VAL A 15 9.38 5.86 0.07
C VAL A 15 10.02 7.00 -0.72
N LEU A 16 11.34 7.00 -0.93
CA LEU A 16 12.01 8.04 -1.71
C LEU A 16 11.71 7.99 -3.21
N LYS A 17 11.29 6.82 -3.72
CA LYS A 17 10.83 6.70 -5.12
C LYS A 17 9.49 7.41 -5.33
N GLU A 18 8.64 7.44 -4.31
CA GLU A 18 7.34 8.14 -4.36
C GLU A 18 7.40 9.58 -3.86
N PHE A 19 8.19 9.81 -2.81
CA PHE A 19 8.31 11.07 -2.09
C PHE A 19 9.79 11.47 -2.01
N PRO A 20 10.39 11.92 -3.13
CA PRO A 20 11.80 12.32 -3.17
C PRO A 20 12.08 13.52 -2.25
N ASP A 21 11.06 14.31 -1.91
CA ASP A 21 11.13 15.42 -0.95
C ASP A 21 11.53 14.98 0.47
N LEU A 22 11.26 13.72 0.82
CA LEU A 22 11.56 13.17 2.15
C LEU A 22 12.99 12.62 2.29
N LYS A 23 13.88 12.85 1.31
CA LYS A 23 15.24 12.28 1.28
C LYS A 23 16.09 12.64 2.50
N ASP A 24 16.07 13.93 2.83
CA ASP A 24 16.90 14.55 3.87
C ASP A 24 16.10 14.80 5.16
N ASP A 25 14.84 14.39 5.20
CA ASP A 25 13.97 14.55 6.35
C ASP A 25 14.23 13.44 7.38
N VAL A 26 14.52 13.79 8.64
CA VAL A 26 14.78 12.82 9.72
C VAL A 26 13.49 12.05 10.06
N GLU A 27 12.33 12.67 9.88
CA GLU A 27 11.01 12.12 10.18
C GLU A 27 10.30 11.57 8.92
N TRP A 28 11.05 11.32 7.84
CA TRP A 28 10.53 10.80 6.56
C TRP A 28 9.55 9.63 6.72
N LYS A 29 9.83 8.73 7.67
CA LYS A 29 9.00 7.54 7.91
C LYS A 29 7.63 7.89 8.47
N ILE A 30 7.55 8.89 9.36
CA ILE A 30 6.29 9.35 9.95
C ILE A 30 5.47 10.05 8.87
N LYS A 31 6.10 11.00 8.14
CA LYS A 31 5.43 11.75 7.06
C LYS A 31 4.91 10.83 5.95
N ALA A 32 5.69 9.84 5.53
CA ALA A 32 5.23 8.86 4.54
C ALA A 32 4.05 8.03 5.04
N LEU A 33 4.04 7.68 6.33
CA LEU A 33 2.94 6.93 6.96
C LEU A 33 1.68 7.78 7.11
N GLU A 34 1.82 9.07 7.39
CA GLU A 34 0.70 10.03 7.39
C GLU A 34 0.11 10.18 5.98
N ARG A 35 0.95 10.42 4.97
CA ARG A 35 0.51 10.49 3.57
C ARG A 35 -0.22 9.23 3.12
N LEU A 36 0.31 8.05 3.49
CA LEU A 36 -0.36 6.78 3.20
C LEU A 36 -1.71 6.66 3.92
N LYS A 37 -1.80 7.08 5.19
CA LYS A 37 -3.06 7.08 5.94
C LYS A 37 -4.09 8.01 5.31
N GLU A 38 -3.69 9.21 4.90
CA GLU A 38 -4.56 10.15 4.21
C GLU A 38 -5.08 9.55 2.91
N HIS A 39 -4.20 9.01 2.07
CA HIS A 39 -4.60 8.38 0.82
C HIS A 39 -5.58 7.21 1.04
N ILE A 40 -5.31 6.32 2.00
CA ILE A 40 -6.22 5.20 2.31
C ILE A 40 -7.59 5.66 2.82
N LYS A 41 -7.67 6.82 3.50
CA LYS A 41 -8.94 7.41 3.95
C LYS A 41 -9.77 7.93 2.77
N GLU A 42 -9.14 8.39 1.70
CA GLU A 42 -9.84 8.82 0.47
C GLU A 42 -10.50 7.65 -0.27
N LEU A 43 -10.01 6.42 -0.05
CA LEU A 43 -10.55 5.21 -0.66
C LEU A 43 -11.82 4.75 0.08
N ASN A 44 -12.97 4.94 -0.55
CA ASN A 44 -14.28 4.75 0.07
C ASN A 44 -14.74 3.28 0.13
N SER A 45 -14.28 2.43 -0.78
CA SER A 45 -14.67 1.03 -0.86
C SER A 45 -13.49 0.06 -0.64
N GLU A 46 -13.82 -1.15 -0.16
CA GLU A 46 -12.86 -2.25 -0.07
C GLU A 46 -12.26 -2.59 -1.45
N LYS A 47 -13.05 -2.43 -2.53
CA LYS A 47 -12.59 -2.66 -3.90
C LYS A 47 -11.52 -1.64 -4.32
N GLU A 48 -11.72 -0.36 -4.03
CA GLU A 48 -10.73 0.69 -4.32
C GLU A 48 -9.43 0.45 -3.55
N LYS A 49 -9.52 0.05 -2.28
CA LYS A 49 -8.34 -0.33 -1.48
C LYS A 49 -7.58 -1.50 -2.09
N LEU A 50 -8.29 -2.53 -2.55
CA LEU A 50 -7.67 -3.67 -3.23
C LEU A 50 -7.01 -3.27 -4.55
N GLU A 51 -7.64 -2.38 -5.32
CA GLU A 51 -7.12 -1.91 -6.59
C GLU A 51 -5.86 -1.04 -6.41
N TYR A 52 -5.87 -0.16 -5.40
CA TYR A 52 -4.69 0.61 -5.00
C TYR A 52 -3.51 -0.31 -4.66
N VAL A 53 -3.71 -1.27 -3.75
CA VAL A 53 -2.64 -2.21 -3.36
C VAL A 53 -2.15 -3.03 -4.55
N LYS A 54 -3.05 -3.48 -5.43
CA LYS A 54 -2.69 -4.19 -6.66
C LYS A 54 -1.79 -3.34 -7.57
N ASN A 55 -2.17 -2.08 -7.79
CA ASN A 55 -1.41 -1.17 -8.66
C ASN A 55 -0.03 -0.85 -8.08
N GLU A 56 0.06 -0.65 -6.76
CA GLU A 56 1.34 -0.45 -6.07
C GLU A 56 2.25 -1.68 -6.23
N LEU A 57 1.73 -2.89 -6.02
CA LEU A 57 2.50 -4.13 -6.24
C LEU A 57 3.05 -4.20 -7.67
N VAL A 58 2.24 -3.92 -8.68
CA VAL A 58 2.65 -3.92 -10.09
C VAL A 58 3.70 -2.84 -10.37
N LYS A 59 3.53 -1.62 -9.83
CA LYS A 59 4.48 -0.50 -9.96
C LYS A 59 5.86 -0.81 -9.38
N PHE A 60 5.92 -1.64 -8.33
CA PHE A 60 7.16 -2.13 -7.75
C PHE A 60 7.66 -3.45 -8.37
N GLY A 61 7.02 -3.94 -9.43
CA GLY A 61 7.46 -5.12 -10.19
C GLY A 61 6.98 -6.46 -9.64
N TYR A 62 6.04 -6.46 -8.71
CA TYR A 62 5.43 -7.69 -8.18
C TYR A 62 4.21 -8.10 -9.01
N GLU A 63 3.98 -9.41 -9.16
CA GLU A 63 2.76 -9.94 -9.78
C GLU A 63 1.73 -10.28 -8.67
N PRO A 64 0.65 -9.50 -8.51
CA PRO A 64 -0.40 -9.81 -7.54
C PRO A 64 -1.23 -11.02 -7.99
N LEU A 65 -1.10 -12.14 -7.28
CA LEU A 65 -1.78 -13.40 -7.64
C LEU A 65 -3.19 -13.52 -7.04
N PHE A 66 -3.36 -13.07 -5.79
CA PHE A 66 -4.58 -13.24 -5.02
C PHE A 66 -5.00 -11.96 -4.31
N PHE A 67 -6.30 -11.83 -4.04
CA PHE A 67 -6.87 -10.83 -3.15
C PHE A 67 -7.88 -11.48 -2.20
N GLN A 68 -8.11 -10.85 -1.06
CA GLN A 68 -9.10 -11.28 -0.09
C GLN A 68 -9.92 -10.09 0.38
N ARG A 69 -11.23 -10.32 0.48
CA ARG A 69 -12.21 -9.41 1.09
C ARG A 69 -12.57 -9.92 2.47
N GLY A 70 -12.88 -9.02 3.41
CA GLY A 70 -13.23 -9.42 4.78
C GLY A 70 -14.41 -10.40 4.81
N GLY A 71 -14.21 -11.59 5.39
CA GLY A 71 -15.25 -12.63 5.45
C GLY A 71 -15.42 -13.48 4.18
N PHE A 72 -14.62 -13.26 3.13
CA PHE A 72 -14.66 -14.05 1.90
C PHE A 72 -13.43 -14.95 1.74
N ARG A 73 -13.58 -16.01 0.94
CA ARG A 73 -12.46 -16.85 0.51
C ARG A 73 -11.50 -16.06 -0.39
N PRO A 74 -10.17 -16.30 -0.32
CA PRO A 74 -9.21 -15.71 -1.23
C PRO A 74 -9.58 -15.98 -2.69
N GLN A 75 -9.51 -14.96 -3.54
CA GLN A 75 -9.78 -15.06 -4.97
C GLN A 75 -8.52 -14.74 -5.76
N LYS A 76 -8.33 -15.39 -6.92
CA LYS A 76 -7.26 -15.02 -7.85
C LYS A 76 -7.63 -13.73 -8.57
N PHE A 77 -6.66 -12.83 -8.75
CA PHE A 77 -6.84 -11.78 -9.75
C PHE A 77 -7.02 -12.46 -11.11
N ARG A 78 -8.08 -12.09 -11.85
CA ARG A 78 -8.26 -12.62 -13.21
C ARG A 78 -7.06 -12.16 -14.06
N ARG A 79 -6.23 -13.09 -14.53
CA ARG A 79 -5.30 -12.82 -15.62
C ARG A 79 -6.15 -12.46 -16.83
N LYS A 80 -5.97 -11.26 -17.40
CA LYS A 80 -6.43 -11.02 -18.77
C LYS A 80 -5.59 -11.96 -19.64
N ILE A 81 -6.26 -12.96 -20.22
CA ILE A 81 -5.76 -13.77 -21.32
C ILE A 81 -5.74 -12.89 -22.57
#